data_AF-A0A9E3ZTL2-F1
#
_entry.id   AF-A0A9E3ZTL2-F1
#
_cell.length_a   1.000
_cell.length_b   1.000
_cell.length_c   1.000
_cell.angle_alpha   90.00
_cell.angle_beta   90.00
_cell.angle_gamma   90.00
#
_symmetry.space_group_name_H-M   'P 1'
#
loop_
_entity.id
_entity.type
_entity.pdbx_description
1 polymer ?
#
loop_
_entity_poly.entity_id
_entity_poly.type
_entity_poly.pdbx_seq_one_letter_code
_entity_poly.pdbx_strand_id
1 'polypeptide(L)' 'NIQAVLDLEKIVIGGGISAQPIVTGEIRKQYLAIRTNFPFMANTLTEVEIDSCRFLNDANLLGALYQLLLHDK' A
#
# COMPACT_ATOMS: atom_id res chain seq x y z
N ASN A 1 10.91 -5.35 0.50
CA ASN A 1 11.76 -4.91 -0.64
C ASN A 1 11.34 -3.58 -1.22
N ILE A 2 10.09 -3.41 -1.68
CA ILE A 2 9.61 -2.13 -2.26
C ILE A 2 9.96 -0.92 -1.37
N GLN A 3 9.65 -0.99 -0.07
CA GLN A 3 9.97 0.10 0.87
C GLN A 3 11.47 0.41 0.95
N ALA A 4 12.33 -0.60 0.91
CA ALA A 4 13.77 -0.40 1.03
C ALA A 4 14.40 0.26 -0.20
N VAL A 5 13.69 0.23 -1.35
CA VAL A 5 14.17 0.81 -2.61
C VAL A 5 13.56 2.19 -2.85
N LEU A 6 12.28 2.37 -2.51
CA LEU A 6 11.52 3.58 -2.87
C LEU A 6 11.27 4.54 -1.70
N ASP A 7 11.44 4.08 -0.45
CA ASP A 7 11.15 4.83 0.77
C ASP A 7 9.80 5.58 0.74
N LEU A 8 8.71 4.82 0.60
CA LEU A 8 7.36 5.36 0.43
C LEU A 8 6.73 5.76 1.76
N GLU A 9 5.85 6.76 1.71
CA GLU A 9 5.02 7.16 2.85
C GLU A 9 3.76 6.28 2.98
N LYS A 10 3.23 5.78 1.86
CA LYS A 10 1.98 4.98 1.84
C LYS A 10 2.00 3.88 0.79
N ILE A 11 1.50 2.72 1.17
CA ILE A 11 1.22 1.57 0.30
C ILE A 11 -0.24 1.16 0.47
N VAL A 12 -0.94 1.00 -0.64
CA VAL A 12 -2.31 0.47 -0.66
C VAL A 12 -2.33 -0.92 -1.29
N ILE A 13 -2.98 -1.88 -0.63
CA ILE A 13 -3.16 -3.25 -1.11
C ILE A 13 -4.48 -3.32 -1.87
N GLY A 14 -4.42 -3.59 -3.17
CA GLY A 14 -5.59 -3.70 -4.04
C GLY A 14 -5.98 -5.15 -4.39
N GLY A 15 -7.00 -5.27 -5.23
CA GLY A 15 -7.51 -6.56 -5.73
C GLY A 15 -8.47 -7.26 -4.76
N GLY A 16 -9.18 -8.30 -5.22
CA GLY A 16 -10.27 -8.93 -4.47
C GLY A 16 -9.89 -9.45 -3.08
N ILE A 17 -8.66 -9.93 -2.90
CA ILE A 17 -8.18 -10.44 -1.60
C ILE A 17 -8.11 -9.35 -0.52
N SER A 18 -7.84 -8.09 -0.91
CA SER A 18 -7.72 -6.96 0.00
C SER A 18 -9.05 -6.53 0.64
N ALA A 19 -10.17 -7.06 0.15
CA ALA A 19 -11.49 -6.88 0.77
C ALA A 19 -11.61 -7.58 2.13
N GLN A 20 -10.74 -8.55 2.43
CA GLN A 20 -10.68 -9.21 3.73
C GLN A 20 -9.81 -8.38 4.69
N PRO A 21 -10.35 -7.81 5.78
CA PRO A 21 -9.59 -6.91 6.67
C PRO A 21 -8.34 -7.56 7.30
N ILE A 22 -8.38 -8.88 7.50
CA ILE A 22 -7.26 -9.66 8.05
C ILE A 22 -6.00 -9.56 7.18
N VAL A 23 -6.14 -9.41 5.87
CA VAL A 23 -5.01 -9.38 4.93
C VAL A 23 -4.16 -8.13 5.18
N THR A 24 -4.77 -6.95 5.08
CA THR A 24 -4.07 -5.68 5.33
C THR A 24 -3.63 -5.57 6.78
N GLY A 25 -4.44 -6.05 7.73
CA GLY A 25 -4.09 -6.07 9.15
C GLY A 25 -2.82 -6.89 9.43
N GLU A 26 -2.72 -8.10 8.89
CA GLU A 26 -1.57 -8.96 9.11
C GLU A 26 -0.33 -8.44 8.35
N ILE A 27 -0.47 -7.90 7.13
CA ILE A 27 0.65 -7.27 6.41
C ILE A 27 1.24 -6.12 7.24
N ARG A 28 0.39 -5.24 7.80
CA ARG A 28 0.83 -4.13 8.65
C ARG A 28 1.56 -4.64 9.90
N LYS A 29 1.00 -5.64 10.57
CA LYS A 29 1.60 -6.25 11.77
C LYS A 29 2.97 -6.86 11.46
N GLN A 30 3.10 -7.62 10.37
CA GLN A 30 4.36 -8.24 9.98
C GLN A 30 5.40 -7.21 9.53
N TYR A 31 4.99 -6.16 8.83
CA TYR A 31 5.85 -5.03 8.49
C TYR A 31 6.44 -4.37 9.76
N LEU A 32 5.59 -4.06 10.73
CA LEU A 32 6.03 -3.46 12.00
C LEU A 32 6.94 -4.41 12.79
N ALA A 33 6.68 -5.71 12.78
CA ALA A 33 7.55 -6.70 13.40
C ALA A 33 8.96 -6.69 12.77
N ILE A 34 9.05 -6.66 11.43
CA ILE A 34 10.34 -6.54 10.72
C ILE A 34 11.02 -5.21 11.09
N ARG A 35 10.31 -4.08 11.00
CA ARG A 35 10.86 -2.74 11.34
C ARG A 35 11.39 -2.68 12.77
N THR A 36 10.70 -3.30 13.72
CA THR A 36 11.10 -3.34 15.14
C THR A 36 12.31 -4.25 15.38
N ASN A 37 12.39 -5.38 14.67
CA ASN A 37 13.51 -6.32 14.79
C ASN A 37 14.82 -5.79 14.18
N PHE A 38 14.76 -4.81 13.28
CA PHE A 38 15.93 -4.21 12.63
C PHE A 38 15.97 -2.70 12.87
N PRO A 39 16.59 -2.23 13.99
CA PRO A 39 16.60 -0.81 14.37
C PRO A 39 17.14 0.14 13.29
N PHE A 40 18.05 -0.33 12.43
CA PHE A 40 18.52 0.43 11.27
C PHE A 40 17.37 0.86 10.36
N MET A 41 16.36 0.01 10.13
CA MET A 41 15.22 0.34 9.29
C MET A 41 14.38 1.45 9.92
N ALA A 42 14.21 1.42 11.25
CA ALA A 42 13.48 2.46 11.97
C ALA A 42 14.16 3.84 11.85
N ASN A 43 15.50 3.86 11.83
CA ASN A 43 16.29 5.08 11.79
C ASN A 43 16.56 5.62 10.38
N THR A 44 16.43 4.80 9.34
CA THR A 44 16.83 5.16 7.97
C THR A 44 15.69 5.16 6.97
N LEU A 45 14.60 4.43 7.22
CA LEU A 45 13.45 4.35 6.34
C LEU A 45 12.24 4.98 7.00
N THR A 46 11.47 5.70 6.19
CA THR A 46 10.16 6.23 6.54
C THR A 46 9.25 5.07 6.96
N GLU A 47 8.48 5.27 8.03
CA GLU A 47 7.44 4.32 8.38
C GLU A 47 6.32 4.41 7.35
N VAL A 48 6.01 3.29 6.70
CA VAL A 48 5.00 3.28 5.64
C VAL A 48 3.61 3.03 6.22
N GLU A 49 2.66 3.87 5.85
CA GLU A 49 1.25 3.61 6.08
C GLU A 49 0.78 2.51 5.13
N ILE A 50 0.31 1.39 5.66
CA ILE A 50 -0.22 0.27 4.86
C ILE A 50 -1.73 0.22 5.05
N ASP A 51 -2.50 0.28 3.96
CA ASP A 51 -3.96 0.23 3.98
C ASP A 51 -4.55 -0.58 2.81
N SER A 52 -5.85 -0.92 2.88
CA SER A 52 -6.56 -1.47 1.73
C SER A 52 -6.86 -0.36 0.73
N CYS A 53 -6.83 -0.68 -0.57
CA CYS A 53 -7.25 0.24 -1.60
C CYS A 53 -8.72 0.60 -1.39
N ARG A 54 -9.04 1.91 -1.32
CA ARG A 54 -10.42 2.42 -1.12
C ARG A 54 -11.43 1.83 -2.09
N PHE A 55 -11.01 1.60 -3.33
CA PHE A 55 -11.88 1.12 -4.41
C PHE A 55 -11.78 -0.39 -4.64
N LEU A 56 -10.99 -1.11 -3.83
CA LEU A 56 -10.84 -2.56 -3.88
C LEU A 56 -10.67 -3.09 -5.31
N ASN A 57 -11.67 -3.84 -5.80
CA ASN A 57 -11.67 -4.46 -7.11
C ASN A 57 -11.98 -3.49 -8.25
N ASP A 58 -12.62 -2.36 -7.95
CA ASP A 58 -13.04 -1.37 -8.95
C ASP A 58 -11.96 -0.31 -9.23
N ALA A 59 -10.82 -0.38 -8.52
CA ALA A 59 -9.72 0.56 -8.66
C ALA A 59 -9.18 0.63 -10.10
N ASN A 60 -9.16 -0.50 -10.81
CA ASN A 60 -8.71 -0.56 -12.21
C ASN A 60 -9.66 0.17 -13.16
N LEU A 61 -10.98 -0.01 -13.00
CA LEU A 61 -12.00 0.60 -13.84
C LEU A 61 -12.07 2.11 -13.58
N LEU A 62 -12.04 2.52 -12.31
CA LEU A 62 -12.01 3.93 -11.95
C LEU A 62 -10.74 4.61 -12.43
N GLY A 63 -9.59 3.93 -12.36
CA GLY A 63 -8.33 4.44 -12.92
C GLY A 63 -8.39 4.62 -14.45
N ALA A 64 -8.99 3.68 -15.16
CA ALA A 64 -9.18 3.77 -16.61
C ALA A 64 -10.11 4.93 -17.00
N LEU A 65 -11.24 5.08 -16.30
CA LEU A 65 -12.16 6.19 -16.52
C LEU A 65 -11.50 7.54 -16.20
N TYR A 66 -10.75 7.61 -15.09
CA TYR A 66 -10.04 8.82 -14.71
C TYR A 66 -9.03 9.25 -15.79
N GLN A 67 -8.28 8.30 -16.37
CA GLN A 67 -7.38 8.63 -17.48
C GLN A 67 -8.08 9.09 -18.74
N LEU A 68 -9.22 8.48 -19.10
CA LEU A 68 -10.02 8.97 -20.23
C LEU A 68 -10.44 10.43 -20.01
N LEU A 69 -10.98 10.74 -18.83
CA LEU A 69 -11.45 12.08 -18.49
C LEU A 69 -10.32 13.13 -18.40
N LEU A 70 -9.09 12.71 -18.11
CA LEU A 70 -7.93 13.60 -18.13
C LEU A 70 -7.41 13.88 -19.54
N HIS A 71 -7.58 12.93 -20.47
CA HIS A 71 -7.14 13.07 -21.86
C HIS A 71 -8.17 13.80 -22.74
N ASP A 72 -9.46 13.77 -22.37
CA ASP A 72 -10.54 14.50 -23.07
C ASP A 72 -10.62 16.00 -22.68
N LYS A 73 -9.65 16.50 -21.89
CA LYS A 73 -9.45 17.93 -21.60
C LYS A 73 -8.32 18.50 -22.43
#